data_AF-A0AAW4KUC5-F1
#
_entry.id   AF-A0AAW4KUC5-F1
#
_cell.length_a   1.000
_cell.length_b   1.000
_cell.length_c   1.000
_cell.angle_alpha   90.00
_cell.angle_beta   90.00
_cell.angle_gamma   90.00
#
_symmetry.space_group_name_H-M   'P 1'
#
loop_
_entity.id
_entity.type
_entity.pdbx_description
1 polymer ?
#
loop_
_entity_poly.entity_id
_entity_poly.type
_entity_poly.pdbx_seq_one_letter_code
_entity_poly.pdbx_strand_id
1 'polypeptide(L)'
;VNTHAPSPFSEPVVSEQVHESTDVGVSELVFSVLDSIKDPNTVPFGSAFPSPMLFPLPRLARSLASASREMDPRLVVTDMSPGNPQLRRQIALRYMVGGLMLPMEELLITNG
;
A
#
# COMPACT_ATOMS: atom_id res chain seq x y z
N VAL A 1 1.33 -42.65 10.78
CA VAL A 1 0.20 -42.55 11.74
C VAL A 1 0.29 -41.17 12.38
N ASN A 2 -0.44 -40.17 11.86
CA ASN A 2 -0.39 -38.78 12.36
C ASN A 2 -1.57 -38.56 13.31
N THR A 3 -1.30 -38.41 14.60
CA THR A 3 -2.28 -38.38 15.71
C THR A 3 -2.61 -36.96 16.22
N HIS A 4 -2.41 -35.91 15.42
CA HIS A 4 -2.72 -34.52 15.82
C HIS A 4 -3.46 -33.73 14.74
N ALA A 5 -4.61 -34.22 14.29
CA ALA A 5 -5.58 -33.37 13.61
C ALA A 5 -6.41 -32.65 14.70
N PRO A 6 -6.40 -31.31 14.80
CA PRO A 6 -7.29 -30.58 15.68
C PRO A 6 -8.74 -30.90 15.33
N SER A 7 -9.59 -31.05 16.34
CA SER A 7 -11.03 -31.34 16.16
C SER A 7 -11.65 -30.31 15.22
N PRO A 8 -12.54 -30.71 14.29
CA PRO A 8 -13.19 -29.77 13.40
C PRO A 8 -13.94 -28.71 14.23
N PHE A 9 -13.72 -27.44 13.92
CA PHE A 9 -14.49 -26.34 14.48
C PHE A 9 -15.98 -26.60 14.20
N SER A 10 -16.84 -26.35 15.19
CA SER A 10 -18.29 -26.47 15.02
C SER A 10 -18.75 -25.61 13.84
N GLU A 11 -19.55 -26.19 12.96
CA GLU A 11 -20.11 -25.48 11.82
C GLU A 11 -20.96 -24.30 12.31
N PRO A 12 -20.73 -23.07 11.83
CA PRO A 12 -21.54 -21.93 12.20
C PRO A 12 -22.98 -22.14 11.72
N VAL A 13 -23.93 -22.02 12.64
CA VAL A 13 -25.36 -22.13 12.34
C VAL A 13 -25.76 -21.00 11.40
N VAL A 14 -26.52 -21.31 10.36
CA VAL A 14 -27.06 -20.31 9.42
C VAL A 14 -27.96 -19.35 10.21
N SER A 15 -27.58 -18.07 10.23
CA SER A 15 -28.39 -17.00 10.79
C SER A 15 -29.65 -16.82 9.93
N GLU A 16 -30.84 -16.80 10.55
CA GLU A 16 -32.03 -16.24 9.90
C GLU A 16 -31.75 -14.77 9.62
N GLN A 17 -31.67 -14.40 8.34
CA GLN A 17 -31.50 -13.01 7.93
C GLN A 17 -32.84 -12.31 8.04
N VAL A 18 -32.92 -11.28 8.88
CA VAL A 18 -34.07 -10.39 8.91
C VAL A 18 -34.07 -9.59 7.61
N HIS A 19 -35.04 -9.87 6.73
CA HIS A 19 -35.26 -9.13 5.48
C HIS A 19 -35.97 -7.80 5.77
N GLU A 20 -35.28 -6.88 6.43
CA GLU A 20 -35.74 -5.51 6.63
C GLU A 20 -34.97 -4.57 5.71
N SER A 21 -35.69 -3.69 5.00
CA SER A 21 -35.06 -2.68 4.15
C SER A 21 -34.51 -1.57 5.04
N THR A 22 -33.20 -1.42 5.09
CA THR A 22 -32.55 -0.26 5.72
C THR A 22 -32.29 0.81 4.67
N ASP A 23 -32.63 2.06 4.98
CA ASP A 23 -32.22 3.19 4.15
C ASP A 23 -30.70 3.37 4.26
N VAL A 24 -29.99 3.24 3.14
CA VAL A 24 -28.52 3.31 3.11
C VAL A 24 -28.10 4.63 2.51
N GLY A 25 -27.83 5.61 3.37
CA GLY A 25 -27.10 6.80 2.98
C GLY A 25 -25.67 6.42 2.58
N VAL A 26 -25.41 6.27 1.27
CA VAL A 26 -24.10 5.84 0.73
C VAL A 26 -22.94 6.65 1.34
N SER A 27 -23.12 7.97 1.51
CA SER A 27 -22.10 8.85 2.06
C SER A 27 -21.84 8.60 3.55
N GLU A 28 -22.88 8.47 4.37
CA GLU A 28 -22.75 8.28 5.81
C GLU A 28 -22.10 6.95 6.14
N LEU A 29 -22.50 5.88 5.43
CA LEU A 29 -21.88 4.57 5.57
C LEU A 29 -20.39 4.61 5.18
N VAL A 30 -20.03 5.25 4.06
CA VAL A 30 -18.62 5.38 3.65
C VAL A 30 -17.80 6.11 4.70
N PHE A 31 -18.29 7.22 5.25
CA PHE A 31 -17.59 7.94 6.31
C PHE A 31 -17.47 7.13 7.60
N SER A 32 -18.52 6.41 7.99
CA SER A 32 -18.49 5.54 9.18
C SER A 32 -17.43 4.43 9.05
N VAL A 33 -17.31 3.83 7.86
CA VAL A 33 -16.29 2.82 7.57
C VAL A 33 -14.90 3.46 7.62
N LEU A 34 -14.69 4.59 6.95
CA LEU A 34 -13.40 5.30 6.97
C LEU A 34 -12.99 5.72 8.39
N ASP A 35 -13.94 6.10 9.25
CA ASP A 35 -13.66 6.45 10.63
C ASP A 35 -13.31 5.23 11.48
N SER A 36 -14.01 4.10 11.29
CA SER A 36 -13.72 2.84 12.00
C SER A 36 -12.31 2.30 11.74
N ILE A 37 -11.74 2.58 10.57
CA ILE A 37 -10.37 2.17 10.18
C ILE A 37 -9.31 2.91 11.01
N LYS A 38 -9.65 4.04 11.64
CA LYS A 38 -8.71 4.78 12.51
C LYS A 38 -8.49 4.10 13.86
N ASP A 39 -9.39 3.20 14.28
CA ASP A 39 -9.19 2.43 15.50
C ASP A 39 -8.07 1.39 15.28
N PRO A 40 -6.96 1.45 16.03
CA PRO A 40 -5.86 0.49 15.91
C PRO A 40 -6.24 -0.96 16.24
N ASN A 41 -7.40 -1.20 16.87
CA ASN A 41 -7.91 -2.55 17.15
C ASN A 41 -8.79 -3.10 16.02
N THR A 42 -9.15 -2.29 15.03
CA THR A 42 -9.87 -2.73 13.84
C THR A 42 -8.89 -3.37 12.85
N VAL A 43 -9.24 -4.53 12.29
CA VAL A 43 -8.52 -5.13 11.15
C VAL A 43 -9.28 -4.79 9.86
N PRO A 44 -8.83 -3.80 9.08
CA PRO A 44 -9.61 -3.29 7.97
C PRO A 44 -9.41 -4.14 6.72
N PHE A 45 -10.24 -5.17 6.52
CA PHE A 45 -10.21 -6.02 5.32
C PHE A 45 -10.49 -5.26 4.01
N GLY A 46 -11.06 -4.05 4.09
CA GLY A 46 -11.24 -3.15 2.94
C GLY A 46 -10.11 -2.13 2.73
N SER A 47 -9.06 -2.13 3.57
CA SER A 47 -7.97 -1.17 3.43
C SER A 47 -7.10 -1.47 2.21
N ALA A 48 -6.92 -0.48 1.34
CA ALA A 48 -5.93 -0.51 0.27
C ALA A 48 -4.52 -0.09 0.74
N PHE A 49 -4.38 0.31 2.01
CA PHE A 49 -3.09 0.71 2.58
C PHE A 49 -2.38 -0.48 3.24
N PRO A 50 -1.10 -0.73 2.92
CA PRO A 50 -0.32 -1.74 3.61
C PRO A 50 -0.05 -1.33 5.06
N SER A 51 0.23 -2.32 5.92
CA SER A 51 0.56 -2.06 7.33
C SER A 51 1.74 -1.09 7.48
N PRO A 52 1.65 -0.05 8.32
CA PRO A 52 2.74 0.89 8.60
C PRO A 52 4.04 0.21 9.08
N MET A 53 3.94 -0.95 9.73
CA MET A 53 5.08 -1.70 10.25
C MET A 53 5.92 -2.37 9.15
N LEU A 54 5.43 -2.45 7.91
CA LEU A 54 6.17 -2.98 6.77
C LEU A 54 7.11 -1.92 6.14
N PHE A 55 6.95 -0.65 6.50
CA PHE A 55 7.74 0.42 5.92
C PHE A 55 9.10 0.56 6.62
N PRO A 56 10.22 0.66 5.88
CA PRO A 56 11.55 0.81 6.45
C PRO A 56 11.84 2.27 6.88
N LEU A 57 10.97 2.85 7.72
CA LEU A 57 10.97 4.29 8.08
C LEU A 57 12.35 4.81 8.57
N PRO A 58 13.08 4.12 9.46
CA PRO A 58 14.39 4.62 9.91
C PRO A 58 15.42 4.73 8.79
N ARG A 59 15.39 3.80 7.83
CA ARG A 59 16.30 3.82 6.67
C ARG A 59 15.88 4.90 5.68
N LEU A 60 14.57 5.08 5.48
CA LEU A 60 14.03 6.14 4.63
C LEU A 60 14.43 7.53 5.16
N ALA A 61 14.25 7.77 6.47
CA ALA A 61 14.62 9.02 7.11
C ALA A 61 16.11 9.37 6.95
N ARG A 62 17.01 8.38 7.13
CA ARG A 62 18.45 8.57 6.89
C ARG A 62 18.75 8.93 5.43
N SER A 63 18.11 8.24 4.49
CA SER A 63 18.32 8.47 3.06
C SER A 63 17.83 9.86 2.65
N LEU A 64 16.66 10.26 3.15
CA LEU A 64 16.11 11.61 2.96
C LEU A 64 17.05 12.68 3.52
N ALA A 65 17.51 12.53 4.77
CA ALA A 65 18.42 13.49 5.39
C ALA A 65 19.75 13.63 4.62
N SER A 66 20.25 12.55 4.02
CA SER A 66 21.44 12.61 3.14
C SER A 66 21.12 13.36 1.85
N ALA A 67 20.06 12.95 1.14
CA ALA A 67 19.68 13.54 -0.12
C ALA A 67 19.37 15.03 0.01
N SER A 68 18.63 15.45 1.05
CA SER A 68 18.27 16.85 1.26
C SER A 68 19.47 17.77 1.50
N ARG A 69 20.61 17.26 2.00
CA ARG A 69 21.83 18.06 2.19
C ARG A 69 22.60 18.26 0.88
N GLU A 70 22.51 17.30 -0.04
CA GLU A 70 23.26 17.27 -1.30
C GLU A 70 22.45 17.79 -2.50
N MET A 71 21.14 17.93 -2.33
CA MET A 71 20.21 18.24 -3.40
C MET A 71 20.27 19.72 -3.81
N ASP A 72 20.55 19.96 -5.09
CA ASP A 72 20.41 21.29 -5.69
C ASP A 72 18.90 21.62 -5.84
N PRO A 73 18.40 22.70 -5.20
CA PRO A 73 16.99 23.07 -5.27
C PRO A 73 16.47 23.30 -6.69
N ARG A 74 17.34 23.62 -7.66
CA ARG A 74 16.96 23.81 -9.07
C ARG A 74 16.54 22.50 -9.74
N LEU A 75 17.00 21.35 -9.24
CA LEU A 75 16.63 20.03 -9.75
C LEU A 75 15.17 19.68 -9.48
N VAL A 76 14.58 20.23 -8.40
CA VAL A 76 13.16 20.05 -8.07
C VAL A 76 12.25 20.51 -9.21
N VAL A 77 12.66 21.55 -9.93
CA VAL A 77 11.86 22.18 -10.99
C VAL A 77 12.18 21.60 -12.36
N THR A 78 13.37 21.03 -12.56
CA THR A 78 13.84 20.59 -13.88
C THR A 78 13.58 19.11 -14.17
N ASP A 79 13.35 18.28 -13.14
CA ASP A 79 13.04 16.85 -13.30
C ASP A 79 11.55 16.55 -13.62
N MET A 80 10.77 17.51 -14.15
CA MET A 80 9.32 17.33 -14.34
C MET A 80 8.94 16.20 -15.31
N SER A 81 9.68 16.03 -16.40
CA SER A 81 9.49 14.92 -17.35
C SER A 81 10.81 14.61 -18.04
N PRO A 82 11.22 13.33 -18.14
CA PRO A 82 10.46 12.12 -17.79
C PRO A 82 10.54 11.71 -16.30
N GLY A 83 11.11 12.55 -15.44
CA GLY A 83 11.37 12.26 -14.03
C GLY A 83 12.86 12.11 -13.74
N ASN A 84 13.18 11.88 -12.47
CA ASN A 84 14.57 11.76 -12.02
C ASN A 84 15.31 10.58 -12.68
N PRO A 85 16.47 10.79 -13.32
CA PRO A 85 17.17 9.73 -14.07
C PRO A 85 17.76 8.64 -13.16
N GLN A 86 18.17 8.97 -11.93
CA GLN A 86 18.67 7.98 -10.99
C GLN A 86 17.55 7.07 -10.49
N LEU A 87 16.35 7.62 -10.25
CA LEU A 87 15.17 6.84 -9.91
C LEU A 87 14.77 5.90 -11.06
N ARG A 88 14.70 6.40 -12.29
CA ARG A 88 14.42 5.57 -13.49
C ARG A 88 15.39 4.39 -13.60
N ARG A 89 16.69 4.62 -13.34
CA ARG A 89 17.70 3.55 -13.32
C ARG A 89 17.41 2.50 -12.24
N GLN A 90 17.07 2.91 -11.02
CA GLN A 90 16.75 1.98 -9.94
C GLN A 90 15.48 1.17 -10.22
N ILE A 91 14.48 1.78 -10.87
CA ILE A 91 13.27 1.08 -11.32
C ILE A 91 13.64 0.03 -12.37
N ALA A 92 14.40 0.38 -13.41
CA ALA A 92 14.85 -0.58 -14.42
C ALA A 92 15.58 -1.78 -13.77
N LEU A 93 16.55 -1.51 -12.88
CA LEU A 93 17.27 -2.57 -12.15
C LEU A 93 16.34 -3.46 -11.31
N ARG A 94 15.32 -2.90 -10.66
CA ARG A 94 14.33 -3.67 -9.90
C ARG A 94 13.58 -4.65 -10.80
N TYR A 95 13.15 -4.21 -11.98
CA TYR A 95 12.46 -5.08 -12.94
C TYR A 95 13.40 -6.16 -13.52
N MET A 96 14.68 -5.83 -13.71
CA MET A 96 15.68 -6.79 -14.16
C MET A 96 15.85 -7.95 -13.17
N VAL A 97 15.82 -7.69 -11.86
CA VAL A 97 15.85 -8.74 -10.84
C VAL A 97 14.66 -9.71 -10.97
N GLY A 98 13.52 -9.23 -11.48
CA GLY A 98 12.34 -10.04 -11.82
C GLY A 98 12.36 -10.64 -13.22
N GLY A 99 13.46 -10.53 -13.97
CA GLY A 99 13.60 -11.05 -15.33
C GLY A 99 13.03 -10.17 -16.44
N LEU A 100 12.60 -8.94 -16.12
CA LEU A 100 12.05 -8.00 -17.09
C LEU A 100 13.10 -6.93 -17.44
N MET A 101 13.49 -6.86 -18.71
CA MET A 101 14.36 -5.80 -19.22
C MET A 101 13.50 -4.63 -19.67
N LEU A 102 13.56 -3.50 -18.94
CA LEU A 102 12.85 -2.27 -19.30
C LEU A 102 13.85 -1.21 -19.80
N PRO A 103 13.71 -0.71 -21.04
CA PRO A 103 14.47 0.44 -21.51
C PRO A 103 14.18 1.65 -20.61
N MET A 104 15.22 2.39 -20.23
CA MET A 104 15.00 3.54 -19.35
C MET A 104 14.13 4.59 -20.04
N GLU A 105 14.26 4.75 -21.35
CA GLU A 105 13.57 5.72 -22.20
C GLU A 105 12.05 5.58 -22.12
N GLU A 106 11.56 4.37 -21.84
CA GLU A 106 10.13 4.05 -21.69
C GLU A 106 9.59 4.32 -20.27
N LEU A 107 10.46 4.64 -19.30
CA LEU A 107 10.05 4.92 -17.93
C LEU A 107 9.67 6.39 -17.74
N LEU A 108 8.40 6.62 -17.40
CA LEU A 108 7.88 7.92 -16.96
C LEU A 108 7.56 7.85 -15.46
N ILE A 109 8.06 8.83 -14.70
CA ILE A 109 7.68 8.98 -13.29
C ILE A 109 6.40 9.80 -13.21
N THR A 110 5.38 9.26 -12.55
CA THR A 110 4.11 9.92 -12.28
C THR A 110 3.89 10.06 -10.77
N ASN A 111 3.03 10.99 -10.37
CA ASN A 111 2.51 11.02 -9.01
C ASN A 111 1.34 10.05 -8.96
N GLY A 112 1.54 8.90 -8.29
CA GLY A 112 0.53 7.85 -8.14
C GLY A 112 -0.77 8.35 -7.52
#